data_AF-A0A284RGV4-F1
#
_entry.id   AF-A0A284RGV4-F1
#
_cell.length_a   1.000
_cell.length_b   1.000
_cell.length_c   1.000
_cell.angle_alpha   90.00
_cell.angle_beta   90.00
_cell.angle_gamma   90.00
#
_symmetry.space_group_name_H-M   'P 1'
#
loop_
_entity.id
_entity.type
_entity.pdbx_description
1 polymer ?
#
loop_
_entity_poly.entity_id
_entity_poly.type
_entity_poly.pdbx_seq_one_letter_code
_entity_poly.pdbx_strand_id
1 'polypeptide(L)'
;MNPLDINHIRLAEFLEDQTGVGRRNITQRALEEATKTIRDNERLDLVYIEDLACRRSTLPWYLPLDYALSDTNTRWAPDPHSYGTFGNLTRNGAIALSQAGHLKLFTPMVLIVAKRVR
;
A
#
# COMPACT_ATOMS: atom_id res chain seq x y z
N MET A 1 -2.44 -4.02 -14.47
CA MET A 1 -1.29 -4.94 -14.42
C MET A 1 -1.83 -6.28 -13.94
N ASN A 2 -1.41 -7.42 -14.50
CA ASN A 2 -1.96 -8.72 -14.11
C ASN A 2 -1.52 -9.04 -12.67
N PRO A 3 -2.42 -9.29 -11.71
CA PRO A 3 -2.03 -9.62 -10.33
C PRO A 3 -1.23 -10.93 -10.20
N LEU A 4 -1.22 -11.76 -11.25
CA LEU A 4 -0.39 -12.97 -11.38
C LEU A 4 0.98 -12.71 -12.03
N ASP A 5 1.32 -11.46 -12.33
CA ASP A 5 2.65 -11.09 -12.83
C ASP A 5 3.72 -11.34 -11.75
N ILE A 6 4.77 -12.09 -12.12
CA ILE A 6 5.88 -12.44 -11.22
C ILE A 6 6.55 -11.20 -10.62
N ASN A 7 6.60 -10.09 -11.34
CA ASN A 7 7.20 -8.85 -10.86
C ASN A 7 6.29 -8.14 -9.85
N HIS A 8 4.97 -8.24 -10.05
CA HIS A 8 3.98 -7.72 -9.10
C HIS A 8 3.99 -8.53 -7.80
N ILE A 9 4.08 -9.86 -7.89
CA ILE A 9 4.22 -10.76 -6.73
C ILE A 9 5.48 -10.43 -5.94
N ARG A 10 6.64 -10.37 -6.61
CA ARG A 10 7.93 -10.05 -5.96
C ARG A 10 7.93 -8.68 -5.30
N LEU A 11 7.34 -7.68 -5.95
CA LEU A 11 7.23 -6.34 -5.38
C LEU A 11 6.33 -6.35 -4.14
N ALA A 12 5.20 -7.05 -4.18
CA ALA A 12 4.29 -7.14 -3.05
C ALA A 12 4.86 -7.96 -1.87
N GLU A 13 5.59 -9.05 -2.15
CA GLU A 13 6.33 -9.81 -1.13
C GLU A 13 7.41 -8.95 -0.48
N PHE A 14 8.17 -8.19 -1.28
CA PHE A 14 9.16 -7.25 -0.79
C PHE A 14 8.53 -6.14 0.06
N LEU A 15 7.41 -5.55 -0.39
CA LEU A 15 6.70 -4.53 0.37
C LEU A 15 6.16 -5.09 1.70
N GLU A 16 5.63 -6.32 1.70
CA GLU A 16 5.16 -6.99 2.92
C GLU A 16 6.30 -7.23 3.91
N ASP A 17 7.42 -7.79 3.44
CA ASP A 17 8.60 -8.06 4.26
C ASP A 17 9.17 -6.78 4.88
N GLN A 18 9.28 -5.71 4.09
CA GLN A 18 9.92 -4.47 4.51
C GLN A 18 9.03 -3.54 5.35
N THR A 19 7.70 -3.64 5.22
CA THR A 19 6.77 -2.68 5.86
C THR A 19 5.81 -3.32 6.85
N GLY A 20 5.66 -4.66 6.83
CA GLY A 20 4.61 -5.36 7.56
C GLY A 20 3.19 -5.10 7.05
N VAL A 21 3.02 -4.23 6.03
CA VAL A 21 1.74 -3.95 5.36
C VAL A 21 1.41 -5.16 4.51
N GLY A 22 0.84 -6.19 5.14
CA GLY A 22 0.58 -7.42 4.41
C GLY A 22 0.20 -8.68 5.18
N ARG A 23 -0.03 -8.72 6.48
CA ARG A 23 -0.31 -10.02 7.15
C ARG A 23 -1.59 -10.80 6.72
N ARG A 24 -2.29 -10.39 5.65
CA ARG A 24 -3.37 -11.13 4.93
C ARG A 24 -2.83 -11.73 3.63
N ASN A 25 -3.41 -12.79 3.05
CA ASN A 25 -2.91 -13.35 1.79
C ASN A 25 -2.86 -12.29 0.67
N ILE A 26 -1.80 -12.25 -0.14
CA ILE A 26 -1.58 -11.26 -1.22
C ILE A 26 -2.79 -11.14 -2.17
N THR A 27 -3.47 -12.25 -2.45
CA THR A 27 -4.68 -12.28 -3.27
C THR A 27 -5.82 -11.50 -2.63
N GLN A 28 -5.92 -11.53 -1.30
CA GLN A 28 -6.94 -10.83 -0.50
C GLN A 28 -6.63 -9.35 -0.27
N ARG A 29 -5.44 -8.87 -0.69
CA ARG A 29 -5.05 -7.45 -0.58
C ARG A 29 -5.43 -6.64 -1.81
N ALA A 30 -5.79 -7.31 -2.91
CA ALA A 30 -6.29 -6.64 -4.10
C ALA A 30 -7.62 -5.92 -3.78
N LEU A 31 -7.80 -4.74 -4.37
CA LEU A 31 -9.03 -3.94 -4.23
C LEU A 31 -10.29 -4.77 -4.54
N GLU A 32 -10.21 -5.63 -5.56
CA GLU A 32 -11.30 -6.49 -6.00
C GLU A 32 -11.72 -7.49 -4.91
N GLU A 33 -10.77 -8.16 -4.26
CA GLU A 33 -11.06 -9.12 -3.19
C GLU A 33 -11.51 -8.42 -1.89
N ALA A 34 -10.95 -7.24 -1.58
CA ALA A 34 -11.38 -6.43 -0.45
C ALA A 34 -12.84 -5.97 -0.60
N THR A 35 -13.21 -5.50 -1.80
CA THR A 35 -14.57 -5.03 -2.10
C THR A 35 -15.57 -6.18 -2.19
N LYS A 36 -15.16 -7.34 -2.73
CA LYS A 36 -15.96 -8.57 -2.71
C LYS A 36 -16.27 -9.02 -1.28
N THR A 37 -15.27 -9.06 -0.40
CA THR A 37 -15.46 -9.42 1.01
C THR A 37 -16.48 -8.51 1.72
N ILE A 38 -16.45 -7.21 1.44
CA ILE A 38 -17.41 -6.25 2.03
C ILE A 38 -18.84 -6.54 1.52
N ARG A 39 -19.02 -6.86 0.25
CA ARG A 39 -20.34 -7.22 -0.31
C ARG A 39 -20.87 -8.51 0.29
N ASP A 40 -20.03 -9.53 0.32
CA ASP A 40 -20.44 -10.90 0.62
C ASP A 40 -20.71 -11.11 2.12
N ASN A 41 -19.97 -10.44 3.00
CA ASN A 41 -20.04 -10.69 4.46
C ASN A 41 -20.85 -9.66 5.25
N GLU A 42 -20.96 -8.41 4.78
CA GLU A 42 -21.43 -7.31 5.66
C GLU A 42 -22.87 -6.82 5.33
N ARG A 43 -23.57 -7.45 4.38
CA ARG A 43 -24.86 -6.93 3.82
C ARG A 43 -24.74 -5.46 3.41
N LEU A 44 -23.60 -5.08 2.85
CA LEU A 44 -23.31 -3.74 2.38
C LEU A 44 -23.36 -3.70 0.86
N ASP A 45 -24.18 -2.81 0.32
CA ASP A 45 -24.17 -2.48 -1.12
C ASP A 45 -23.19 -1.33 -1.35
N LEU A 46 -22.16 -1.59 -2.16
CA LEU A 46 -21.10 -0.64 -2.46
C LEU A 46 -21.59 0.34 -3.53
N VAL A 47 -21.92 1.56 -3.10
CA VAL A 47 -22.44 2.65 -3.94
C VAL A 47 -21.32 3.33 -4.73
N TYR A 48 -20.13 3.41 -4.14
CA TYR A 48 -18.97 4.06 -4.75
C TYR A 48 -17.69 3.38 -4.30
N ILE A 49 -16.76 3.22 -5.25
CA ILE A 49 -15.42 2.69 -5.02
C ILE A 49 -14.46 3.51 -5.87
N GLU A 50 -13.42 4.04 -5.25
CA GLU A 50 -12.36 4.76 -5.95
C GLU A 50 -11.00 4.36 -5.39
N ASP A 51 -10.14 3.91 -6.30
CA ASP A 51 -8.71 3.82 -6.06
C ASP A 51 -8.11 5.24 -6.08
N LEU A 52 -7.67 5.72 -4.92
CA LEU A 52 -7.13 7.07 -4.80
C LEU A 52 -5.76 7.22 -5.46
N ALA A 53 -5.05 6.13 -5.79
CA ALA A 53 -3.84 6.19 -6.62
C ALA A 53 -4.17 6.57 -8.07
N CYS A 54 -5.36 6.23 -8.56
CA CYS A 54 -5.78 6.49 -9.94
C CYS A 54 -6.24 7.94 -10.18
N ARG A 55 -6.37 8.77 -9.15
CA ARG A 55 -6.74 10.18 -9.30
C ARG A 55 -5.73 10.93 -10.20
N ARG A 56 -6.27 11.89 -10.97
CA ARG A 56 -5.46 12.82 -11.76
C ARG A 56 -4.72 13.84 -10.89
N SER A 57 -5.30 14.20 -9.74
CA SER A 57 -4.60 14.99 -8.74
C SER A 57 -3.55 14.12 -8.05
N THR A 58 -2.31 14.59 -8.07
CA THR A 58 -1.20 13.96 -7.34
C THR A 58 -1.48 14.11 -5.85
N LEU A 59 -1.95 13.02 -5.22
CA LEU A 59 -2.09 13.01 -3.78
C LEU A 59 -0.70 12.81 -3.15
N PRO A 60 -0.30 13.65 -2.19
CA PRO A 60 1.07 13.70 -1.67
C PRO A 60 1.38 12.58 -0.66
N TRP A 61 0.85 11.36 -0.88
CA TRP A 61 0.95 10.24 0.06
C TRP A 61 2.40 9.93 0.45
N TYR A 62 3.31 10.06 -0.51
CA TYR A 62 4.72 9.76 -0.33
C TYR A 62 5.57 10.98 -0.02
N LEU A 63 5.01 12.21 -0.03
CA LEU A 63 5.81 13.42 0.29
C LEU A 63 6.49 13.35 1.66
N PRO A 64 5.87 12.87 2.74
CA PRO A 64 6.57 12.72 4.02
C PRO A 64 7.75 11.74 3.94
N LEU A 65 7.60 10.67 3.14
CA LEU A 65 8.65 9.67 2.95
C LEU A 65 9.77 10.22 2.04
N ASP A 66 9.42 10.95 0.98
CA ASP A 66 10.33 11.62 0.07
C ASP A 66 11.17 12.66 0.81
N TYR A 67 10.51 13.45 1.68
CA TYR A 67 11.18 14.41 2.55
C TYR A 67 12.15 13.71 3.50
N ALA A 68 11.72 12.64 4.17
CA ALA A 68 12.57 11.86 5.06
C ALA A 68 13.77 11.23 4.32
N LEU A 69 13.59 10.80 3.07
CA LEU A 69 14.66 10.27 2.21
C LEU A 69 15.68 11.34 1.81
N SER A 70 15.25 12.60 1.70
CA SER A 70 16.11 13.75 1.41
C SER A 70 16.87 14.28 2.63
N ASP A 71 16.36 14.05 3.85
CA ASP A 71 17.01 14.45 5.08
C ASP A 71 18.10 13.45 5.49
N THR A 72 19.35 13.92 5.51
CA THR A 72 20.52 13.11 5.91
C THR A 72 20.52 12.73 7.39
N ASN A 73 19.73 13.41 8.22
CA ASN A 73 19.61 13.12 9.64
C ASN A 73 18.60 12.01 9.95
N THR A 74 17.79 11.59 8.96
CA THR A 74 16.82 10.52 9.15
C THR A 74 17.54 9.22 9.51
N ARG A 75 17.26 8.71 10.72
CA ARG A 75 17.77 7.41 11.16
C ARG A 75 16.88 6.31 10.63
N TRP A 76 17.38 5.57 9.64
CA TRP A 76 16.71 4.39 9.09
C TRP A 76 17.05 3.15 9.91
N ALA A 77 16.21 2.11 9.82
CA ALA A 77 16.60 0.81 10.35
C ALA A 77 17.80 0.27 9.54
N PRO A 78 18.87 -0.20 10.20
CA PRO A 78 20.03 -0.78 9.51
C PRO A 78 19.68 -2.12 8.84
N ASP A 79 18.71 -2.85 9.39
CA ASP A 79 18.17 -4.11 8.89
C ASP A 79 16.69 -4.25 9.35
N PRO A 80 15.92 -5.21 8.79
CA PRO A 80 14.50 -5.40 9.12
C PRO A 80 14.19 -5.88 10.55
N HIS A 81 15.20 -6.23 11.34
CA HIS A 81 15.08 -6.66 12.74
C HIS A 81 15.48 -5.57 13.73
N SER A 82 15.94 -4.43 13.22
CA SER A 82 16.33 -3.25 14.00
C SER A 82 15.30 -2.13 13.85
N TYR A 83 15.36 -1.12 14.72
CA TYR A 83 14.44 0.02 14.70
C TYR A 83 15.16 1.34 14.38
N GLY A 84 14.55 2.11 13.48
CA GLY A 84 14.86 3.51 13.20
C GLY A 84 13.64 4.41 13.44
N THR A 85 13.65 5.59 12.83
CA THR A 85 12.59 6.62 12.93
C THR A 85 11.23 6.08 12.46
N PHE A 86 11.24 5.22 11.44
CA PHE A 86 10.05 4.62 10.83
C PHE A 86 9.91 3.14 11.20
N GLY A 87 10.21 2.78 12.45
CA GLY A 87 10.16 1.40 12.90
C GLY A 87 11.26 0.57 12.23
N ASN A 88 10.92 -0.61 11.70
CA ASN A 88 11.87 -1.50 11.02
C ASN A 88 12.09 -1.17 9.53
N LEU A 89 11.57 -0.04 9.05
CA LEU A 89 11.72 0.36 7.65
C LEU A 89 13.18 0.74 7.35
N THR A 90 13.81 -0.04 6.48
CA THR A 90 15.14 0.26 5.94
C THR A 90 15.08 1.40 4.93
N ARG A 91 16.21 2.10 4.71
CA ARG A 91 16.28 3.17 3.69
C ARG A 91 15.93 2.65 2.30
N ASN A 92 16.39 1.45 1.95
CA ASN A 92 16.10 0.84 0.65
C ASN A 92 14.62 0.47 0.52
N GLY A 93 14.01 -0.05 1.58
CA GLY A 93 12.56 -0.30 1.64
C GLY A 93 11.76 1.00 1.44
N ALA A 94 12.18 2.09 2.07
CA ALA A 94 11.56 3.40 1.89
C ALA A 94 11.67 3.94 0.45
N ILE A 95 12.84 3.80 -0.19
CA ILE A 95 13.04 4.19 -1.60
C ILE A 95 12.09 3.41 -2.52
N ALA A 96 12.05 2.08 -2.35
CA ALA A 96 11.21 1.21 -3.16
C ALA A 96 9.72 1.54 -2.97
N LEU A 97 9.28 1.79 -1.73
CA LEU A 97 7.90 2.17 -1.43
C LEU A 97 7.51 3.51 -2.08
N SER A 98 8.38 4.53 -1.95
CA SER A 98 8.18 5.83 -2.59
C SER A 98 8.08 5.69 -4.12
N GLN A 99 9.05 5.01 -4.75
CA GLN A 99 9.09 4.85 -6.21
C GLN A 99 7.89 4.04 -6.73
N ALA A 100 7.57 2.92 -6.10
CA ALA A 100 6.42 2.10 -6.49
C ALA A 100 5.10 2.89 -6.32
N GLY A 101 5.04 3.74 -5.31
CA GLY A 101 3.93 4.66 -5.07
C GLY A 101 3.77 5.70 -6.18
N HIS A 102 4.85 6.39 -6.56
CA HIS A 102 4.87 7.37 -7.65
C HIS A 102 4.55 6.75 -9.01
N LEU A 103 4.97 5.50 -9.23
CA LEU A 103 4.64 4.70 -10.42
C LEU A 103 3.23 4.09 -10.37
N LYS A 104 2.46 4.32 -9.30
CA LYS A 104 1.11 3.77 -9.10
C LYS A 104 1.06 2.24 -9.21
N LEU A 105 2.11 1.55 -8.74
CA LEU A 105 2.21 0.09 -8.76
C LEU A 105 1.35 -0.57 -7.67
N PHE A 106 0.91 0.20 -6.67
CA PHE A 106 -0.02 -0.25 -5.65
C PHE A 106 -0.95 0.90 -5.22
N THR A 107 -2.07 0.52 -4.60
CA THR A 107 -3.06 1.44 -4.06
C THR A 107 -2.81 1.65 -2.56
N PRO A 108 -2.29 2.81 -2.11
CA PRO A 108 -2.08 3.05 -0.69
C PRO A 108 -3.41 3.26 0.06
N MET A 109 -4.45 3.70 -0.65
CA MET A 109 -5.74 4.01 -0.05
C MET A 109 -6.88 3.91 -1.06
N VAL A 110 -8.02 3.44 -0.59
CA VAL A 110 -9.26 3.30 -1.37
C VAL A 110 -10.35 4.07 -0.65
N LEU A 111 -11.15 4.83 -1.39
CA LEU A 111 -12.39 5.43 -0.88
C LEU A 111 -13.55 4.52 -1.23
N ILE A 112 -14.29 4.06 -0.22
CA ILE A 112 -15.48 3.21 -0.38
C ILE A 112 -16.66 3.92 0.28
N VAL A 113 -17.76 4.04 -0.46
CA VAL A 113 -19.06 4.44 0.09
C VAL A 113 -20.02 3.27 -0.06
N ALA A 114 -20.61 2.84 1.04
CA ALA A 114 -21.53 1.73 1.08
C ALA A 114 -22.81 2.10 1.82
N LYS A 115 -23.92 1.46 1.44
CA LYS A 115 -25.18 1.52 2.18
C LYS A 115 -25.51 0.13 2.73
N ARG A 116 -26.12 0.08 3.92
CA ARG A 116 -26.58 -1.19 4.48
C ARG A 116 -27.86 -1.64 3.79
N VAL A 117 -27.85 -2.89 3.34
CA VAL A 117 -29.02 -3.58 2.79
C VAL A 117 -29.70 -4.32 3.94
N ARG A 118 -31.02 -4.17 4.06
CA ARG A 118 -31.82 -4.86 5.08
C ARG A 118 -32.00 -6.33 4.70
#